data_AF-A0A7S0DQP8-F1
#
_entry.id   AF-A0A7S0DQP8-F1
#
_cell.length_a   1.000
_cell.length_b   1.000
_cell.length_c   1.000
_cell.angle_alpha   90.00
_cell.angle_beta   90.00
_cell.angle_gamma   90.00
#
_symmetry.space_group_name_H-M   'P 1'
#
loop_
_entity.id
_entity.type
_entity.pdbx_description
1 polymer ?
#
loop_
_entity_poly.entity_id
_entity_poly.type
_entity_poly.pdbx_seq_one_letter_code
_entity_poly.pdbx_strand_id
1 'polypeptide(L)'
;TISSTCWAARSYIRMETRYYEDEQPLEGKLLGGSNKPKITCERRFQEIIQYMYPPSKLTSGYGKLDASGKKEDIPKLVMNRKLQLIMLACMLIPQFVLFMYIKSNPSPAKQLSRWMSSFQHWRSWVASPPFWLNFAAMAVERVCYTIVWVRSKWFIKMCKTTFLRDWGTPVDVVVRFFFINKLFQFGGIFLWYYFAAPWIALADISLYQWVTGLQLILFGQLLNNAIYRAIGKNGVYYGVRLGHPVSYCTGFPFNVFTAHPQYFGSVATAIGVAVLLTTPAHETAGIFGVCCSVIFQYVYMGVVEEKF
;
A
#
# COMPACT_ATOMS: atom_id res chain seq x y z
N THR A 1 1.61 -16.95 -20.89
CA THR A 1 0.68 -15.97 -20.29
C THR A 1 1.11 -15.54 -18.88
N ILE A 2 2.43 -15.43 -18.62
CA ILE A 2 3.06 -15.08 -17.32
C ILE A 2 3.40 -13.56 -17.24
N SER A 3 3.14 -12.78 -18.30
CA SER A 3 3.72 -11.43 -18.44
C SER A 3 2.97 -10.31 -17.71
N SER A 4 1.68 -10.43 -17.39
CA SER A 4 0.90 -9.35 -16.77
C SER A 4 1.15 -9.20 -15.27
N THR A 5 1.25 -10.29 -14.51
CA THR A 5 1.62 -10.25 -13.07
C THR A 5 3.07 -9.80 -12.88
N CYS A 6 3.94 -10.18 -13.82
CA CYS A 6 5.31 -9.72 -13.88
C CYS A 6 5.40 -8.21 -14.20
N TRP A 7 4.43 -7.64 -14.93
CA TRP A 7 4.39 -6.21 -15.23
C TRP A 7 3.99 -5.35 -14.03
N ALA A 8 3.02 -5.76 -13.21
CA ALA A 8 2.66 -5.05 -12.00
C ALA A 8 3.79 -5.10 -10.95
N ALA A 9 4.38 -6.28 -10.74
CA ALA A 9 5.55 -6.44 -9.88
C ALA A 9 6.76 -5.65 -10.43
N ARG A 10 7.05 -5.70 -11.74
CA ARG A 10 8.12 -4.89 -12.35
C ARG A 10 7.84 -3.40 -12.32
N SER A 11 6.60 -2.96 -12.46
CA SER A 11 6.25 -1.54 -12.44
C SER A 11 6.35 -1.00 -11.01
N TYR A 12 5.92 -1.78 -10.02
CA TYR A 12 6.11 -1.49 -8.61
C TYR A 12 7.61 -1.47 -8.25
N ILE A 13 8.36 -2.51 -8.61
CA ILE A 13 9.82 -2.61 -8.41
C ILE A 13 10.56 -1.48 -9.11
N ARG A 14 10.19 -1.13 -10.36
CA ARG A 14 10.80 -0.06 -11.17
C ARG A 14 10.48 1.33 -10.63
N MET A 15 9.29 1.53 -10.07
CA MET A 15 8.93 2.77 -9.38
C MET A 15 9.77 2.93 -8.10
N GLU A 16 9.96 1.84 -7.33
CA GLU A 16 10.83 1.85 -6.16
C GLU A 16 12.31 2.07 -6.54
N THR A 17 12.86 1.32 -7.53
CA THR A 17 14.28 1.45 -7.93
C THR A 17 14.64 2.82 -8.49
N ARG A 18 13.76 3.49 -9.24
CA ARG A 18 14.01 4.87 -9.69
C ARG A 18 14.09 5.86 -8.54
N TYR A 19 13.30 5.65 -7.48
CA TYR A 19 13.39 6.49 -6.29
C TYR A 19 14.73 6.31 -5.56
N TYR A 20 15.35 5.12 -5.64
CA TYR A 20 16.70 4.88 -5.11
C TYR A 20 17.81 5.57 -5.92
N GLU A 21 17.63 5.73 -7.23
CA GLU A 21 18.63 6.38 -8.10
C GLU A 21 18.62 7.92 -7.95
N ASP A 22 17.45 8.52 -7.70
CA ASP A 22 17.29 9.98 -7.58
C ASP A 22 17.69 10.54 -6.19
N GLU A 23 17.80 9.72 -5.13
CA GLU A 23 18.26 10.14 -3.79
C GLU A 23 19.80 10.10 -3.61
N GLN A 24 20.57 9.65 -4.60
CA GLN A 24 22.03 9.79 -4.57
C GLN A 24 22.38 11.29 -4.72
N PRO A 25 23.18 11.89 -3.81
CA PRO A 25 23.57 13.28 -3.95
C PRO A 25 24.27 13.47 -5.29
N LEU A 26 23.76 14.41 -6.08
CA LEU A 26 24.34 14.89 -7.34
C LEU A 26 25.67 15.63 -7.06
N GLU A 27 26.64 14.94 -6.47
CA GLU A 27 28.02 15.40 -6.44
C GLU A 27 28.68 14.98 -7.77
N GLY A 28 28.79 15.94 -8.69
CA GLY A 28 29.86 15.91 -9.70
C GLY A 28 29.50 15.59 -11.16
N LYS A 29 28.35 16.03 -11.70
CA LYS A 29 28.16 16.09 -13.17
C LYS A 29 27.63 17.44 -13.65
N LEU A 30 28.51 18.44 -13.65
CA LEU A 30 28.41 19.62 -14.52
C LEU A 30 29.26 19.38 -15.76
N LEU A 31 28.71 18.73 -16.79
CA LEU A 31 29.23 18.88 -18.15
C LEU A 31 28.05 19.04 -19.12
N GLY A 32 28.11 20.17 -19.84
CA GLY A 32 27.02 20.73 -20.62
C GLY A 32 26.59 19.88 -21.81
N GLY A 33 25.27 19.81 -21.98
CA GLY A 33 24.62 19.31 -23.18
C GLY A 33 23.17 19.78 -23.17
N SER A 34 22.85 20.79 -23.99
CA SER A 34 21.50 21.32 -24.18
C SER A 34 20.63 20.29 -24.90
N ASN A 35 20.07 19.35 -24.14
CA ASN A 35 18.96 18.52 -24.59
C ASN A 35 17.75 18.91 -23.74
N LYS A 36 16.79 19.64 -24.34
CA LYS A 36 15.52 19.93 -23.69
C LYS A 36 14.85 18.60 -23.37
N PRO A 37 14.63 18.26 -22.08
CA PRO A 37 14.08 16.96 -21.71
C PRO A 37 12.66 16.86 -22.25
N LYS A 38 12.34 15.76 -22.94
CA LYS A 38 10.96 15.42 -23.31
C LYS A 38 10.13 15.37 -22.02
N ILE A 39 9.19 16.30 -21.88
CA ILE A 39 8.21 16.30 -20.79
C ILE A 39 7.31 15.09 -21.00
N THR A 40 7.51 14.04 -20.20
CA THR A 40 6.66 12.85 -20.21
C THR A 40 5.31 13.17 -19.55
N CYS A 41 4.26 12.43 -19.92
CA CYS A 41 2.92 12.55 -19.30
C CYS A 41 2.98 12.44 -17.77
N GLU A 42 3.92 11.62 -17.28
CA GLU A 42 4.24 11.47 -15.87
C GLU A 42 4.66 12.81 -15.24
N ARG A 43 5.56 13.58 -15.86
CA ARG A 43 5.99 14.90 -15.37
C ARG A 43 4.84 15.91 -15.29
N ARG A 44 3.89 15.90 -16.24
CA ARG A 44 2.68 16.76 -16.15
C ARG A 44 1.76 16.35 -15.00
N PHE A 45 1.59 15.05 -14.76
CA PHE A 45 0.85 14.58 -13.61
C PHE A 45 1.56 14.93 -12.29
N GLN A 46 2.90 14.86 -12.26
CA GLN A 46 3.73 15.33 -11.14
C GLN A 46 3.54 16.82 -10.89
N GLU A 47 3.61 17.64 -11.94
CA GLU A 47 3.43 19.09 -11.87
C GLU A 47 2.01 19.45 -11.41
N ILE A 48 0.98 18.73 -11.86
CA ILE A 48 -0.41 18.91 -11.39
C ILE A 48 -0.52 18.55 -9.90
N ILE A 49 0.09 17.45 -9.44
CA ILE A 49 0.09 17.09 -8.01
C ILE A 49 0.88 18.11 -7.19
N GLN A 50 2.06 18.53 -7.64
CA GLN A 50 2.90 19.51 -6.94
C GLN A 50 2.27 20.91 -6.93
N TYR A 51 1.50 21.26 -7.97
CA TYR A 51 0.72 22.48 -8.05
C TYR A 51 -0.53 22.41 -7.13
N MET A 52 -1.22 21.27 -7.09
CA MET A 52 -2.34 21.04 -6.17
C MET A 52 -1.87 20.93 -4.70
N TYR A 53 -0.63 20.52 -4.48
CA TYR A 53 0.00 20.35 -3.17
C TYR A 53 1.42 20.91 -3.20
N PRO A 54 1.61 22.23 -3.07
CA PRO A 54 2.94 22.78 -2.88
C PRO A 54 3.55 22.10 -1.64
N PRO A 55 4.85 21.74 -1.66
CA PRO A 55 5.50 21.04 -0.56
C PRO A 55 5.17 21.76 0.74
N SER A 56 4.34 21.13 1.57
CA SER A 56 3.98 21.67 2.87
C SER A 56 5.27 21.88 3.65
N LYS A 57 5.38 22.97 4.41
CA LYS A 57 6.53 23.25 5.28
C LYS A 57 6.82 22.02 6.15
N LEU A 58 7.79 21.20 5.73
CA LEU A 58 8.22 20.02 6.45
C LEU A 58 8.96 20.52 7.69
N THR A 59 8.36 20.34 8.87
CA THR A 59 9.03 20.61 10.13
C THR A 59 9.78 19.35 10.55
N SER A 60 11.12 19.44 10.57
CA SER A 60 12.02 18.38 11.04
C SER A 60 11.97 18.33 12.57
N GLY A 61 11.16 17.44 13.16
CA GLY A 61 10.91 17.51 14.60
C GLY A 61 10.21 16.31 15.24
N TYR A 62 10.51 15.07 14.86
CA TYR A 62 9.99 13.93 15.62
C TYR A 62 10.74 13.77 16.94
N GLY A 63 10.10 14.20 18.03
CA GLY A 63 10.60 13.98 19.39
C GLY A 63 11.87 14.75 19.74
N LYS A 64 12.26 15.77 18.97
CA LYS A 64 13.23 16.74 19.46
C LYS A 64 12.56 17.49 20.60
N LEU A 65 13.14 17.35 21.77
CA LEU A 65 12.97 18.37 22.78
C LEU A 65 13.59 19.64 22.19
N ASP A 66 12.87 20.75 22.25
CA ASP A 66 13.44 22.05 21.94
C ASP A 66 14.63 22.33 22.89
N ALA A 67 15.36 23.42 22.67
CA ALA A 67 16.48 23.80 23.54
C ALA A 67 16.08 23.95 25.04
N SER A 68 14.78 24.04 25.33
CA SER A 68 14.22 24.13 26.69
C SER A 68 13.78 22.78 27.29
N GLY A 69 13.98 21.66 26.59
CA GLY A 69 13.53 20.36 27.06
C GLY A 69 12.03 20.11 26.86
N LYS A 70 11.31 20.99 26.16
CA LYS A 70 9.89 20.82 25.86
C LYS A 70 9.71 20.08 24.55
N LYS A 71 8.73 19.18 24.52
CA LYS A 71 8.33 18.47 23.30
C LYS A 71 7.77 19.50 22.33
N GLU A 72 8.34 19.61 21.13
CA GLU A 72 7.76 20.47 20.09
C GLU A 72 6.27 20.11 19.89
N ASP A 73 5.41 21.12 19.85
CA ASP A 73 3.99 20.94 19.60
C ASP A 73 3.80 20.35 18.20
N ILE A 74 3.30 19.12 18.14
CA ILE A 74 2.99 18.46 16.87
C ILE A 74 1.88 19.29 16.18
N PRO A 75 2.09 19.77 14.95
CA PRO A 75 1.07 20.54 14.25
C PRO A 75 -0.24 19.76 14.18
N LYS A 76 -1.35 20.39 14.58
CA LYS A 76 -2.68 19.76 14.50
C LYS A 76 -3.00 19.44 13.05
N LEU A 77 -3.34 18.18 12.77
CA LEU A 77 -3.79 17.73 11.46
C LEU A 77 -5.13 18.39 11.11
N VAL A 78 -5.17 19.17 10.03
CA VAL A 78 -6.40 19.80 9.53
C VAL A 78 -6.87 19.05 8.30
N MET A 79 -8.06 18.46 8.37
CA MET A 79 -8.63 17.65 7.29
C MET A 79 -9.00 18.51 6.06
N ASN A 80 -8.57 18.09 4.87
CA ASN A 80 -8.93 18.73 3.61
C ASN A 80 -10.28 18.22 3.10
N ARG A 81 -11.37 18.86 3.56
CA ARG A 81 -12.75 18.47 3.22
C ARG A 81 -13.07 18.52 1.73
N LYS A 82 -12.50 19.49 1.00
CA LYS A 82 -12.71 19.61 -0.45
C LYS A 82 -12.11 18.41 -1.18
N LEU A 83 -10.89 18.03 -0.82
CA LEU A 83 -10.22 16.87 -1.40
C LEU A 83 -10.91 15.55 -1.03
N GLN A 84 -11.35 15.40 0.23
CA GLN A 84 -12.16 14.26 0.66
C GLN A 84 -13.38 14.09 -0.25
N LEU A 85 -14.12 15.17 -0.51
CA LEU A 85 -15.31 15.16 -1.35
C LEU A 85 -14.97 14.79 -2.80
N ILE A 86 -13.91 15.35 -3.36
CA ILE A 86 -13.46 15.02 -4.72
C ILE A 86 -13.10 13.54 -4.82
N MET A 87 -12.29 13.03 -3.90
CA MET A 87 -11.88 11.63 -3.89
C MET A 87 -13.08 10.69 -3.68
N LEU A 88 -14.02 11.05 -2.80
CA LEU A 88 -15.26 10.30 -2.61
C LEU A 88 -16.13 10.30 -3.87
N ALA A 89 -16.29 11.44 -4.52
CA ALA A 89 -17.04 11.56 -5.77
C ALA A 89 -16.39 10.71 -6.89
N CYS A 90 -15.06 10.76 -7.01
CA CYS A 90 -14.32 9.92 -7.95
C CYS A 90 -14.50 8.42 -7.67
N MET A 91 -14.73 8.01 -6.41
CA MET A 91 -15.01 6.63 -6.04
C MET A 91 -16.48 6.25 -6.29
N LEU A 92 -17.44 7.08 -5.90
CA LEU A 92 -18.86 6.73 -5.87
C LEU A 92 -19.59 6.96 -7.20
N ILE A 93 -19.26 8.01 -7.96
CA ILE A 93 -19.99 8.36 -9.18
C ILE A 93 -19.92 7.23 -10.22
N PRO A 94 -18.75 6.64 -10.54
CA PRO A 94 -18.69 5.53 -11.49
C PRO A 94 -19.54 4.35 -11.03
N GLN A 95 -19.54 4.05 -9.73
CA GLN A 95 -20.34 2.95 -9.16
C GLN A 95 -21.82 3.21 -9.32
N PHE A 96 -22.28 4.42 -8.99
CA PHE A 96 -23.67 4.82 -9.18
C PHE A 96 -24.11 4.70 -10.64
N VAL A 97 -23.28 5.17 -11.58
CA VAL A 97 -23.54 5.03 -13.02
C VAL A 97 -23.67 3.55 -13.41
N LEU A 98 -22.75 2.68 -12.98
CA LEU A 98 -22.84 1.25 -13.30
C LEU A 98 -24.14 0.63 -12.77
N PHE A 99 -24.55 0.95 -11.53
CA PHE A 99 -25.79 0.47 -10.94
C PHE A 99 -27.04 0.90 -11.72
N MET A 100 -27.03 2.11 -12.29
CA MET A 100 -28.15 2.64 -13.05
C MET A 100 -28.23 2.06 -14.47
N TYR A 101 -27.09 1.83 -15.13
CA TYR A 101 -27.03 1.51 -16.56
C TYR A 101 -26.79 0.03 -16.87
N ILE A 102 -26.12 -0.73 -16.01
CA ILE A 102 -25.85 -2.15 -16.25
C ILE A 102 -27.02 -2.99 -15.78
N LYS A 103 -27.87 -3.39 -16.75
CA LYS A 103 -28.98 -4.34 -16.54
C LYS A 103 -28.65 -5.77 -16.95
N SER A 104 -27.47 -6.03 -17.52
CA SER A 104 -27.03 -7.35 -17.98
C SER A 104 -26.83 -8.35 -16.81
N ASN A 105 -26.72 -9.64 -17.11
CA ASN A 105 -26.50 -10.70 -16.12
C ASN A 105 -24.99 -11.02 -15.97
N PRO A 106 -24.38 -10.88 -14.77
CA PRO A 106 -24.99 -10.41 -13.53
C PRO A 106 -25.07 -8.88 -13.46
N SER A 107 -26.16 -8.36 -12.89
CA SER A 107 -26.28 -6.94 -12.59
C SER A 107 -25.37 -6.58 -11.40
N PRO A 108 -24.93 -5.32 -11.25
CA PRO A 108 -24.11 -4.90 -10.10
C PRO A 108 -24.73 -5.28 -8.76
N ALA A 109 -26.04 -5.12 -8.60
CA ALA A 109 -26.76 -5.50 -7.38
C ALA A 109 -26.70 -7.02 -7.10
N LYS A 110 -26.92 -7.85 -8.12
CA LYS A 110 -26.85 -9.31 -7.98
C LYS A 110 -25.43 -9.77 -7.69
N GLN A 111 -24.44 -9.15 -8.33
CA GLN A 111 -23.03 -9.44 -8.11
C GLN A 111 -22.59 -9.06 -6.69
N LEU A 112 -22.93 -7.86 -6.22
CA LEU A 112 -22.66 -7.44 -4.85
C LEU A 112 -23.37 -8.34 -3.84
N SER A 113 -24.64 -8.68 -4.07
CA SER A 113 -25.38 -9.62 -3.21
C SER A 113 -24.68 -10.98 -3.13
N ARG A 114 -24.17 -11.49 -4.26
CA ARG A 114 -23.40 -12.74 -4.30
C ARG A 114 -22.11 -12.64 -3.46
N TRP A 115 -21.35 -11.56 -3.61
CA TRP A 115 -20.16 -11.32 -2.78
C TRP A 115 -20.48 -11.24 -1.30
N MET A 116 -21.57 -10.55 -0.93
CA MET A 116 -22.02 -10.47 0.46
C MET A 116 -22.48 -11.83 0.98
N SER A 117 -23.17 -12.63 0.16
CA SER A 117 -23.62 -13.98 0.55
C SER A 117 -22.47 -14.95 0.77
N SER A 118 -21.31 -14.73 0.13
CA SER A 118 -20.17 -15.64 0.31
C SER A 118 -19.76 -15.70 1.78
N PHE A 119 -19.88 -14.59 2.54
CA PHE A 119 -19.60 -14.56 3.98
C PHE A 119 -20.44 -15.54 4.80
N GLN A 120 -21.56 -16.06 4.29
CA GLN A 120 -22.32 -17.13 4.96
C GLN A 120 -21.49 -18.41 5.10
N HIS A 121 -20.49 -18.61 4.24
CA HIS A 121 -19.58 -19.76 4.26
C HIS A 121 -18.30 -19.50 5.08
N TRP A 122 -18.21 -18.42 5.87
CA TRP A 122 -16.97 -18.06 6.57
C TRP A 122 -16.37 -19.18 7.43
N ARG A 123 -17.23 -20.03 8.03
CA ARG A 123 -16.79 -21.16 8.87
C ARG A 123 -15.99 -22.18 8.06
N SER A 124 -16.37 -22.45 6.82
CA SER A 124 -15.63 -23.43 5.99
C SER A 124 -14.26 -22.89 5.59
N TRP A 125 -14.16 -21.59 5.30
CA TRP A 125 -12.88 -20.95 4.97
C TRP A 125 -11.94 -20.98 6.16
N VAL A 126 -12.41 -20.55 7.32
CA VAL A 126 -11.61 -20.49 8.56
C VAL A 126 -11.27 -21.89 9.08
N ALA A 127 -12.09 -22.90 8.81
CA ALA A 127 -11.71 -24.28 9.14
C ALA A 127 -10.69 -24.89 8.17
N SER A 128 -10.45 -24.26 7.01
CA SER A 128 -9.58 -24.82 5.98
C SER A 128 -8.08 -24.59 6.27
N PRO A 129 -7.22 -25.62 6.18
CA PRO A 129 -5.78 -25.44 6.31
C PRO A 129 -5.16 -24.44 5.30
N PRO A 130 -5.57 -24.42 4.01
CA PRO A 130 -5.04 -23.45 3.05
C PRO A 130 -5.26 -21.98 3.46
N PHE A 131 -6.39 -21.68 4.10
CA PHE A 131 -6.67 -20.33 4.59
C PHE A 131 -5.65 -19.90 5.66
N TRP A 132 -5.38 -20.75 6.65
CA TRP A 132 -4.41 -20.45 7.72
C TRP A 132 -2.98 -20.40 7.24
N LEU A 133 -2.60 -21.23 6.27
CA LEU A 133 -1.29 -21.16 5.63
C LEU A 133 -1.09 -19.80 4.93
N ASN A 134 -2.11 -19.36 4.17
CA ASN A 134 -2.09 -18.04 3.55
C ASN A 134 -2.07 -16.92 4.59
N PHE A 135 -2.91 -17.01 5.64
CA PHE A 135 -2.90 -16.04 6.74
C PHE A 135 -1.52 -15.91 7.39
N ALA A 136 -0.89 -17.04 7.71
CA ALA A 136 0.44 -17.10 8.32
C ALA A 136 1.50 -16.51 7.39
N ALA A 137 1.48 -16.87 6.10
CA ALA A 137 2.39 -16.31 5.10
C ALA A 137 2.26 -14.77 5.01
N MET A 138 1.05 -14.24 5.08
CA MET A 138 0.83 -12.79 5.10
C MET A 138 1.27 -12.14 6.41
N ALA A 139 1.10 -12.84 7.55
CA ALA A 139 1.42 -12.35 8.87
C ALA A 139 2.94 -12.20 9.12
N VAL A 140 3.80 -12.88 8.36
CA VAL A 140 5.27 -12.79 8.49
C VAL A 140 5.74 -11.33 8.44
N GLU A 141 5.23 -10.53 7.50
CA GLU A 141 5.58 -9.10 7.39
C GLU A 141 5.24 -8.33 8.65
N ARG A 142 4.06 -8.59 9.22
CA ARG A 142 3.54 -7.90 10.41
C ARG A 142 4.36 -8.25 11.63
N VAL A 143 4.75 -9.52 11.78
CA VAL A 143 5.66 -9.96 12.85
C VAL A 143 7.01 -9.26 12.73
N CYS A 144 7.59 -9.21 11.52
CA CYS A 144 8.84 -8.48 11.29
C CYS A 144 8.72 -7.00 11.68
N TYR A 145 7.65 -6.33 11.26
CA TYR A 145 7.42 -4.92 11.57
C TYR A 145 7.17 -4.67 13.05
N THR A 146 6.40 -5.52 13.73
CA THR A 146 6.23 -5.45 15.18
C THR A 146 7.56 -5.57 15.91
N ILE A 147 8.46 -6.49 15.48
CA ILE A 147 9.79 -6.63 16.08
C ILE A 147 10.63 -5.36 15.85
N VAL A 148 10.66 -4.84 14.62
CA VAL A 148 11.39 -3.61 14.29
C VAL A 148 10.88 -2.43 15.11
N TRP A 149 9.56 -2.31 15.25
CA TRP A 149 8.92 -1.21 15.97
C TRP A 149 9.14 -1.29 17.48
N VAL A 150 8.78 -2.42 18.11
CA VAL A 150 8.78 -2.60 19.56
C VAL A 150 10.20 -2.82 20.11
N ARG A 151 11.10 -3.43 19.33
CA ARG A 151 12.46 -3.79 19.74
C ARG A 151 13.53 -3.13 18.85
N SER A 152 13.31 -1.87 18.44
CA SER A 152 14.18 -1.17 17.49
C SER A 152 15.66 -1.14 17.90
N LYS A 153 15.98 -0.92 19.19
CA LYS A 153 17.38 -0.95 19.69
C LYS A 153 18.05 -2.31 19.49
N TRP A 154 17.32 -3.40 19.74
CA TRP A 154 17.82 -4.75 19.51
C TRP A 154 18.00 -5.00 18.02
N PHE A 155 17.06 -4.57 17.19
CA PHE A 155 17.15 -4.68 15.73
C PHE A 155 18.35 -3.91 15.17
N ILE A 156 18.60 -2.68 15.63
CA ILE A 156 19.79 -1.89 15.25
C ILE A 156 21.07 -2.62 15.66
N LYS A 157 21.13 -3.22 16.86
CA LYS A 157 22.28 -4.03 17.29
C LYS A 157 22.47 -5.27 16.40
N MET A 158 21.38 -5.94 16.03
CA MET A 158 21.40 -7.09 15.13
C MET A 158 21.90 -6.71 13.73
N CYS A 159 21.53 -5.54 13.20
CA CYS A 159 22.02 -5.05 11.91
C CYS A 159 23.55 -4.81 11.88
N LYS A 160 24.19 -4.67 13.05
CA LYS A 160 25.66 -4.53 13.16
C LYS A 160 26.40 -5.88 13.15
N THR A 161 25.70 -7.00 13.20
CA THR A 161 26.30 -8.34 13.10
C THR A 161 26.79 -8.62 11.68
N THR A 162 27.80 -9.47 11.54
CA THR A 162 28.52 -9.71 10.27
C THR A 162 27.59 -10.04 9.11
N PHE A 163 26.51 -10.79 9.34
CA PHE A 163 25.59 -11.21 8.27
C PHE A 163 24.73 -10.07 7.71
N LEU A 164 24.28 -9.12 8.54
CA LEU A 164 23.38 -8.03 8.12
C LEU A 164 24.11 -6.72 7.86
N ARG A 165 25.37 -6.59 8.30
CA ARG A 165 26.15 -5.38 8.09
C ARG A 165 26.30 -5.04 6.61
N ASP A 166 26.48 -6.06 5.78
CA ASP A 166 26.67 -5.89 4.33
C ASP A 166 25.35 -5.58 3.61
N TRP A 167 24.22 -5.56 4.34
CA TRP A 167 22.91 -5.20 3.80
C TRP A 167 22.61 -3.69 3.83
N GLY A 168 23.47 -2.90 4.47
CA GLY A 168 23.40 -1.44 4.50
C GLY A 168 22.97 -0.89 5.86
N THR A 169 22.30 0.27 5.85
CA THR A 169 21.76 0.86 7.08
C THR A 169 20.61 0.02 7.63
N PRO A 170 20.24 0.14 8.93
CA PRO A 170 19.10 -0.60 9.47
C PRO A 170 17.81 -0.42 8.65
N VAL A 171 17.57 0.77 8.07
CA VAL A 171 16.43 1.02 7.18
C VAL A 171 16.54 0.17 5.90
N ASP A 172 17.73 0.09 5.29
CA ASP A 172 17.95 -0.74 4.10
C ASP A 172 17.76 -2.23 4.38
N VAL A 173 18.11 -2.69 5.59
CA VAL A 173 17.81 -4.07 6.04
C VAL A 173 16.30 -4.29 6.12
N VAL A 174 15.52 -3.35 6.67
CA VAL A 174 14.05 -3.44 6.70
C VAL A 174 13.46 -3.48 5.30
N VAL A 175 13.97 -2.68 4.37
CA VAL A 175 13.54 -2.71 2.95
C VAL A 175 13.80 -4.09 2.34
N ARG A 176 14.97 -4.68 2.57
CA ARG A 176 15.28 -6.03 2.04
C ARG A 176 14.37 -7.10 2.65
N PHE A 177 14.12 -7.03 3.96
CA PHE A 177 13.12 -7.90 4.59
C PHE A 177 11.71 -7.67 4.04
N PHE A 178 11.34 -6.45 3.71
CA PHE A 178 10.07 -6.16 3.03
C PHE A 178 9.97 -6.89 1.69
N PHE A 179 11.01 -6.86 0.85
CA PHE A 179 11.00 -7.63 -0.41
C PHE A 179 10.82 -9.13 -0.19
N ILE A 180 11.55 -9.71 0.77
CA ILE A 180 11.42 -11.13 1.13
C ILE A 180 10.00 -11.43 1.63
N ASN A 181 9.45 -10.57 2.48
CA ASN A 181 8.09 -10.69 2.99
C ASN A 181 7.04 -10.58 1.88
N LYS A 182 7.27 -9.74 0.86
CA LYS A 182 6.40 -9.67 -0.32
C LYS A 182 6.43 -10.96 -1.14
N LEU A 183 7.55 -11.68 -1.20
CA LEU A 183 7.57 -13.00 -1.82
C LEU A 183 6.70 -14.00 -1.05
N PHE A 184 6.73 -14.00 0.28
CA PHE A 184 5.84 -14.84 1.09
C PHE A 184 4.37 -14.45 0.92
N GLN A 185 4.06 -13.15 0.92
CA GLN A 185 2.68 -12.67 0.73
C GLN A 185 2.13 -13.00 -0.65
N PHE A 186 2.83 -12.62 -1.72
CA PHE A 186 2.38 -12.90 -3.07
C PHE A 186 2.40 -14.39 -3.37
N GLY A 187 3.42 -15.12 -2.91
CA GLY A 187 3.49 -16.57 -3.03
C GLY A 187 2.34 -17.27 -2.32
N GLY A 188 2.05 -16.88 -1.07
CA GLY A 188 0.95 -17.42 -0.28
C GLY A 188 -0.41 -17.19 -0.94
N ILE A 189 -0.69 -15.94 -1.34
CA ILE A 189 -1.95 -15.57 -2.00
C ILE A 189 -2.06 -16.27 -3.36
N PHE A 190 -0.96 -16.32 -4.14
CA PHE A 190 -0.93 -16.98 -5.45
C PHE A 190 -1.20 -18.47 -5.33
N LEU A 191 -0.51 -19.16 -4.42
CA LEU A 191 -0.71 -20.60 -4.20
C LEU A 191 -2.13 -20.86 -3.70
N TRP A 192 -2.62 -20.06 -2.74
CA TRP A 192 -4.00 -20.16 -2.27
C TRP A 192 -4.99 -20.01 -3.43
N TYR A 193 -4.83 -18.98 -4.26
CA TYR A 193 -5.71 -18.73 -5.41
C TYR A 193 -5.66 -19.88 -6.42
N TYR A 194 -4.45 -20.33 -6.78
CA TYR A 194 -4.23 -21.43 -7.73
C TYR A 194 -4.93 -22.73 -7.31
N PHE A 195 -4.89 -23.07 -6.02
CA PHE A 195 -5.50 -24.30 -5.51
C PHE A 195 -6.97 -24.12 -5.11
N ALA A 196 -7.45 -22.90 -4.89
CA ALA A 196 -8.82 -22.63 -4.48
C ALA A 196 -9.84 -22.90 -5.59
N ALA A 197 -9.52 -22.53 -6.83
CA ALA A 197 -10.43 -22.70 -7.97
C ALA A 197 -9.70 -22.53 -9.33
N PRO A 198 -10.35 -22.91 -10.45
CA PRO A 198 -9.81 -22.64 -11.79
C PRO A 198 -9.58 -21.15 -12.05
N TRP A 199 -8.55 -20.86 -12.85
CA TRP A 199 -8.21 -19.50 -13.26
C TRP A 199 -9.37 -18.79 -13.96
N ILE A 200 -9.58 -17.53 -13.60
CA ILE A 200 -10.55 -16.66 -14.28
C ILE A 200 -10.11 -16.40 -15.72
N ALA A 201 -11.02 -16.56 -16.69
CA ALA A 201 -10.79 -16.07 -18.03
C ALA A 201 -11.07 -14.56 -18.07
N LEU A 202 -10.27 -13.78 -18.81
CA LEU A 202 -10.47 -12.33 -18.90
C LEU A 202 -11.87 -11.94 -19.43
N ALA A 203 -12.45 -12.81 -20.27
CA ALA A 203 -13.81 -12.63 -20.80
C ALA A 203 -14.90 -12.78 -19.74
N ASP A 204 -14.61 -13.45 -18.61
CA ASP A 204 -15.58 -13.69 -17.53
C ASP A 204 -15.60 -12.54 -16.51
N ILE A 205 -14.66 -11.59 -16.59
CA ILE A 205 -14.61 -10.44 -15.70
C ILE A 205 -15.69 -9.45 -16.14
N SER A 206 -16.71 -9.25 -15.29
CA SER A 206 -17.80 -8.32 -15.59
C SER A 206 -17.28 -6.88 -15.69
N LEU A 207 -17.99 -6.02 -16.42
CA LEU A 207 -17.67 -4.59 -16.47
C LEU A 207 -17.68 -3.95 -15.06
N TYR A 208 -18.60 -4.41 -14.21
CA TYR A 208 -18.66 -3.96 -12.81
C TYR A 208 -17.42 -4.36 -12.01
N GLN A 209 -16.90 -5.58 -12.20
CA GLN A 209 -15.62 -6.00 -11.62
C GLN A 209 -14.46 -5.16 -12.14
N TRP A 210 -14.37 -4.98 -13.46
CA TRP A 210 -13.31 -4.20 -14.09
C TRP A 210 -13.22 -2.80 -13.50
N VAL A 211 -14.34 -2.06 -13.49
CA VAL A 211 -14.34 -0.69 -13.00
C VAL A 211 -14.05 -0.65 -11.50
N THR A 212 -14.73 -1.46 -10.69
CA THR A 212 -14.56 -1.45 -9.22
C THR A 212 -13.15 -1.86 -8.81
N GLY A 213 -12.65 -2.95 -9.38
CA GLY A 213 -11.35 -3.49 -9.06
C GLY A 213 -10.20 -2.57 -9.49
N LEU A 214 -10.24 -2.05 -10.73
CA LEU A 214 -9.23 -1.09 -11.20
C LEU A 214 -9.28 0.21 -10.41
N GLN A 215 -10.47 0.73 -10.12
CA GLN A 215 -10.62 1.96 -9.35
C GLN A 215 -10.02 1.82 -7.95
N LEU A 216 -10.28 0.71 -7.24
CA LEU A 216 -9.69 0.42 -5.94
C LEU A 216 -8.16 0.25 -6.00
N ILE A 217 -7.64 -0.43 -7.02
CA ILE A 217 -6.20 -0.58 -7.25
C ILE A 217 -5.56 0.79 -7.48
N LEU A 218 -6.07 1.58 -8.43
CA LEU A 218 -5.51 2.89 -8.77
C LEU A 218 -5.56 3.85 -7.59
N PHE A 219 -6.68 3.87 -6.87
CA PHE A 219 -6.83 4.66 -5.65
C PHE A 219 -5.84 4.25 -4.57
N GLY A 220 -5.69 2.93 -4.36
CA GLY A 220 -4.75 2.41 -3.37
C GLY A 220 -3.30 2.72 -3.70
N GLN A 221 -2.90 2.55 -4.96
CA GLN A 221 -1.56 2.88 -5.44
C GLN A 221 -1.28 4.38 -5.42
N LEU A 222 -2.28 5.23 -5.70
CA LEU A 222 -2.17 6.68 -5.56
C LEU A 222 -1.81 7.07 -4.13
N LEU A 223 -2.53 6.52 -3.13
CA LEU A 223 -2.24 6.79 -1.72
C LEU A 223 -0.86 6.30 -1.31
N ASN A 224 -0.49 5.07 -1.69
CA ASN A 224 0.83 4.53 -1.37
C ASN A 224 1.95 5.38 -1.98
N ASN A 225 1.86 5.73 -3.26
CA ASN A 225 2.85 6.58 -3.94
C ASN A 225 2.95 7.97 -3.28
N ALA A 226 1.81 8.57 -2.93
CA ALA A 226 1.78 9.87 -2.27
C ALA A 226 2.51 9.88 -0.92
N ILE A 227 2.52 8.77 -0.19
CA ILE A 227 3.23 8.66 1.10
C ILE A 227 4.73 8.61 0.90
N TYR A 228 5.22 7.80 -0.04
CA TYR A 228 6.64 7.76 -0.37
C TYR A 228 7.15 9.15 -0.76
N ARG A 229 6.35 9.92 -1.50
CA ARG A 229 6.69 11.31 -1.84
C ARG A 229 6.65 12.25 -0.64
N ALA A 230 5.70 12.06 0.27
CA ALA A 230 5.49 12.95 1.40
C ALA A 230 6.55 12.79 2.50
N ILE A 231 6.94 11.55 2.82
CA ILE A 231 7.82 11.26 3.98
C ILE A 231 9.06 10.43 3.63
N GLY A 232 9.24 10.07 2.35
CA GLY A 232 10.41 9.36 1.84
C GLY A 232 10.53 7.92 2.34
N LYS A 233 11.62 7.26 1.92
CA LYS A 233 11.98 5.90 2.34
C LYS A 233 12.05 5.76 3.86
N ASN A 234 12.73 6.70 4.52
CA ASN A 234 12.92 6.68 5.97
C ASN A 234 11.59 6.84 6.71
N GLY A 235 10.65 7.64 6.20
CA GLY A 235 9.34 7.77 6.82
C GLY A 235 8.51 6.49 6.73
N VAL A 236 8.56 5.81 5.59
CA VAL A 236 7.81 4.56 5.37
C VAL A 236 8.37 3.38 6.16
N TYR A 237 9.70 3.24 6.23
CA TYR A 237 10.35 2.07 6.83
C TYR A 237 10.88 2.34 8.24
N TYR A 238 10.08 3.00 9.08
CA TYR A 238 10.36 3.20 10.50
C TYR A 238 11.69 3.89 10.82
N GLY A 239 12.16 4.76 9.92
CA GLY A 239 13.41 5.50 10.07
C GLY A 239 13.52 6.21 11.40
N VAL A 240 12.42 6.80 11.91
CA VAL A 240 12.38 7.44 13.23
C VAL A 240 12.75 6.48 14.37
N ARG A 241 12.27 5.24 14.33
CA ARG A 241 12.61 4.20 15.32
C ARG A 241 14.03 3.68 15.15
N LEU A 242 14.59 3.85 13.96
CA LEU A 242 15.92 3.41 13.55
C LEU A 242 16.98 4.52 13.60
N GLY A 243 16.63 5.70 14.15
CA GLY A 243 17.57 6.80 14.37
C GLY A 243 17.73 7.78 13.21
N HIS A 244 16.91 7.68 12.17
CA HIS A 244 16.87 8.64 11.06
C HIS A 244 15.90 9.78 11.35
N PRO A 245 16.24 11.04 11.01
CA PRO A 245 15.30 12.14 11.09
C PRO A 245 14.21 11.96 10.02
N VAL A 246 12.95 12.01 10.44
CA VAL A 246 11.77 11.96 9.57
C VAL A 246 10.92 13.19 9.84
N SER A 247 10.60 13.94 8.79
CA SER A 247 9.75 15.12 8.89
C SER A 247 8.28 14.72 9.02
N TYR A 248 7.53 15.43 9.86
CA TYR A 248 6.08 15.26 9.91
C TYR A 248 5.43 15.86 8.66
N CYS A 249 4.45 15.15 8.11
CA CYS A 249 3.60 15.65 7.04
C CYS A 249 2.15 15.74 7.54
N THR A 250 1.57 16.94 7.52
CA THR A 250 0.15 17.19 7.80
C THR A 250 -0.66 17.45 6.53
N GLY A 251 -0.01 17.37 5.37
CA GLY A 251 -0.63 17.52 4.06
C GLY A 251 -1.20 16.23 3.50
N PHE A 252 -1.42 16.21 2.19
CA PHE A 252 -1.81 14.99 1.48
C PHE A 252 -0.67 13.95 1.54
N PRO A 253 -0.96 12.66 1.77
CA PRO A 253 -2.29 12.05 1.91
C PRO A 253 -2.84 11.93 3.34
N PHE A 254 -2.12 12.40 4.35
CA PHE A 254 -2.47 12.26 5.77
C PHE A 254 -3.70 13.08 6.19
N ASN A 255 -4.02 14.15 5.47
CA ASN A 255 -5.18 15.00 5.77
C ASN A 255 -6.47 14.65 5.01
N VAL A 256 -6.58 13.45 4.44
CA VAL A 256 -7.77 13.05 3.67
C VAL A 256 -8.65 12.05 4.41
N PHE A 257 -8.25 10.79 4.57
CA PHE A 257 -9.17 9.78 5.11
C PHE A 257 -8.79 9.29 6.50
N THR A 258 -7.50 9.18 6.77
CA THR A 258 -6.98 8.54 7.96
C THR A 258 -5.53 8.99 8.20
N ALA A 259 -5.07 8.84 9.44
CA ALA A 259 -3.66 9.01 9.79
C ALA A 259 -2.76 7.93 9.17
N HIS A 260 -3.32 6.78 8.74
CA HIS A 260 -2.58 5.69 8.11
C HIS A 260 -2.99 5.47 6.63
N PRO A 261 -2.74 6.45 5.74
CA PRO A 261 -3.17 6.35 4.34
C PRO A 261 -2.52 5.16 3.61
N GLN A 262 -1.36 4.66 4.07
CA GLN A 262 -0.65 3.54 3.44
C GLN A 262 -1.41 2.24 3.65
N TYR A 263 -1.96 2.07 4.86
CA TYR A 263 -2.71 0.89 5.24
C TYR A 263 -4.01 0.85 4.48
N PHE A 264 -4.69 1.99 4.39
CA PHE A 264 -5.88 2.13 3.56
C PHE A 264 -5.57 1.84 2.09
N GLY A 265 -4.49 2.42 1.54
CA GLY A 265 -4.12 2.22 0.14
C GLY A 265 -3.76 0.76 -0.19
N SER A 266 -3.08 0.09 0.73
CA SER A 266 -2.70 -1.32 0.57
C SER A 266 -3.91 -2.26 0.68
N VAL A 267 -4.82 -2.00 1.62
CA VAL A 267 -6.10 -2.73 1.73
C VAL A 267 -6.96 -2.52 0.48
N ALA A 268 -7.11 -1.28 0.01
CA ALA A 268 -7.87 -0.97 -1.20
C ALA A 268 -7.29 -1.70 -2.41
N THR A 269 -5.96 -1.73 -2.56
CA THR A 269 -5.30 -2.49 -3.63
C THR A 269 -5.62 -3.98 -3.53
N ALA A 270 -5.50 -4.58 -2.35
CA ALA A 270 -5.75 -6.01 -2.16
C ALA A 270 -7.22 -6.38 -2.47
N ILE A 271 -8.18 -5.59 -1.98
CA ILE A 271 -9.60 -5.77 -2.29
C ILE A 271 -9.85 -5.60 -3.79
N GLY A 272 -9.25 -4.59 -4.42
CA GLY A 272 -9.40 -4.35 -5.86
C GLY A 272 -8.91 -5.53 -6.70
N VAL A 273 -7.76 -6.12 -6.34
CA VAL A 273 -7.25 -7.34 -6.99
C VAL A 273 -8.21 -8.51 -6.77
N ALA A 274 -8.70 -8.72 -5.54
CA ALA A 274 -9.67 -9.77 -5.27
C ALA A 274 -10.96 -9.59 -6.08
N VAL A 275 -11.50 -8.36 -6.17
CA VAL A 275 -12.69 -8.04 -6.97
C VAL A 275 -12.45 -8.33 -8.46
N LEU A 276 -11.28 -8.00 -9.01
CA LEU A 276 -10.97 -8.33 -10.41
C LEU A 276 -10.89 -9.83 -10.67
N LEU A 277 -10.30 -10.58 -9.74
CA LEU A 277 -9.95 -11.98 -9.95
C LEU A 277 -10.99 -12.96 -9.40
N THR A 278 -12.04 -12.47 -8.75
CA THR A 278 -13.03 -13.33 -8.11
C THR A 278 -13.97 -13.99 -9.13
N THR A 279 -14.28 -15.25 -8.86
CA THR A 279 -15.27 -16.09 -9.55
C THR A 279 -16.18 -16.72 -8.49
N PRO A 280 -17.37 -17.23 -8.83
CA PRO A 280 -18.21 -17.94 -7.86
C PRO A 280 -17.48 -19.04 -7.06
N ALA A 281 -16.56 -19.78 -7.69
CA ALA A 281 -15.77 -20.80 -7.00
C ALA A 281 -14.79 -20.19 -5.97
N HIS A 282 -14.03 -19.17 -6.35
CA HIS A 282 -13.17 -18.40 -5.44
C HIS A 282 -13.95 -17.70 -4.30
N GLU A 283 -15.17 -17.23 -4.57
CA GLU A 283 -16.06 -16.65 -3.55
C GLU A 283 -16.40 -17.69 -2.48
N THR A 284 -16.81 -18.90 -2.90
CA THR A 284 -17.08 -20.03 -2.02
C THR A 284 -15.82 -20.56 -1.32
N ALA A 285 -14.65 -20.45 -1.95
CA ALA A 285 -13.37 -20.83 -1.36
C ALA A 285 -12.87 -19.81 -0.32
N GLY A 286 -13.39 -18.58 -0.32
CA GLY A 286 -13.13 -17.60 0.73
C GLY A 286 -12.18 -16.47 0.37
N ILE A 287 -12.15 -16.03 -0.90
CA ILE A 287 -11.30 -14.90 -1.33
C ILE A 287 -11.57 -13.61 -0.54
N PHE A 288 -12.81 -13.37 -0.12
CA PHE A 288 -13.15 -12.24 0.74
C PHE A 288 -12.72 -12.45 2.19
N GLY A 289 -12.65 -13.70 2.67
CA GLY A 289 -12.01 -14.02 3.95
C GLY A 289 -10.51 -13.71 3.94
N VAL A 290 -9.83 -13.97 2.82
CA VAL A 290 -8.43 -13.55 2.62
C VAL A 290 -8.31 -12.02 2.69
N CYS A 291 -9.24 -11.28 2.06
CA CYS A 291 -9.28 -9.82 2.18
C CYS A 291 -9.48 -9.35 3.63
N CYS A 292 -10.38 -9.99 4.39
CA CYS A 292 -10.59 -9.69 5.81
C CYS A 292 -9.31 -9.92 6.63
N SER A 293 -8.53 -10.94 6.29
CA SER A 293 -7.24 -11.20 6.92
C SER A 293 -6.24 -10.07 6.69
N VAL A 294 -6.18 -9.54 5.46
CA VAL A 294 -5.35 -8.37 5.13
C VAL A 294 -5.80 -7.14 5.92
N ILE A 295 -7.11 -6.87 5.98
CA ILE A 295 -7.67 -5.76 6.78
C ILE A 295 -7.27 -5.91 8.25
N PHE A 296 -7.51 -7.08 8.83
CA PHE A 296 -7.21 -7.37 10.23
C PHE A 296 -5.72 -7.14 10.55
N GLN A 297 -4.82 -7.60 9.67
CA GLN A 297 -3.38 -7.43 9.84
C GLN A 297 -2.94 -5.97 9.78
N TYR A 298 -3.55 -5.14 8.92
CA TYR A 298 -3.25 -3.70 8.89
C TYR A 298 -3.85 -2.96 10.09
N VAL A 299 -5.03 -3.34 10.56
CA VAL A 299 -5.61 -2.80 11.80
C VAL A 299 -4.70 -3.14 12.99
N TYR A 300 -4.23 -4.39 13.08
CA TYR A 300 -3.27 -4.81 14.09
C TYR A 300 -2.02 -3.93 14.08
N MET A 301 -1.43 -3.64 12.92
CA MET A 301 -0.25 -2.76 12.85
C MET A 301 -0.54 -1.33 13.26
N GLY A 302 -1.69 -0.77 12.89
CA GLY A 302 -2.11 0.55 13.38
C GLY A 302 -2.15 0.59 14.91
N VAL A 303 -2.74 -0.42 15.54
CA VAL A 303 -2.79 -0.54 17.01
C VAL A 303 -1.39 -0.68 17.62
N VAL A 304 -0.49 -1.44 17.00
CA VAL A 304 0.90 -1.58 17.48
C VAL A 304 1.63 -0.24 17.44
N GLU A 305 1.46 0.52 16.36
CA GLU A 305 2.13 1.81 16.16
C GLU A 305 1.60 2.91 17.09
N GLU A 306 0.32 2.86 17.43
CA GLU A 306 -0.28 3.82 18.36
C GLU A 306 0.09 3.54 19.83
N LYS A 307 0.24 2.27 20.21
CA LYS A 307 0.36 1.88 21.63
C LYS A 307 1.79 1.65 22.13
N PHE A 308 2.73 1.28 21.27
CA PHE A 308 4.11 0.91 21.64
C PHE A 308 5.12 1.83 20.95
#